data_AF-A0A6B3G2V4-F1
#
_entry.id   AF-A0A6B3G2V4-F1
#
_cell.length_a   1.000
_cell.length_b   1.000
_cell.length_c   1.000
_cell.angle_alpha   90.00
_cell.angle_beta   90.00
_cell.angle_gamma   90.00
#
_symmetry.space_group_name_H-M   'P 1'
#
loop_
_entity.id
_entity.type
_entity.pdbx_description
1 polymer ?
#
loop_
_entity_poly.entity_id
_entity_poly.type
_entity_poly.pdbx_seq_one_letter_code
_entity_poly.pdbx_strand_id
1 'polypeptide(L)'
;VEAAAGRWRQDKAEPLIAAVREGGPSRTGATAQLQSSKTEFDNLRRAYTTQQGHLAEARDQARADLNAARSTRDWVVGILLGVLVLTIVALSVLLHRVVGVPLNRLRAASEAVRSGTFDRRIEIEGPSDVQAVAGAVENMRQRLSDELAETQKREDLLADQTQELRRSNSELEQFAYVASHDLQEPLRKVASFCQLLEKRYGTELDDRGKQYITFAVDGAKRMQVLINDLLTFSR
;
A
#
# COMPACT_ATOMS: atom_id res chain seq x y z
N VAL A 1 -10.90 5.77 81.94
CA VAL A 1 -11.02 4.41 82.54
C VAL A 1 -9.76 4.02 83.31
N GLU A 2 -8.57 4.19 82.74
CA GLU A 2 -7.28 3.87 83.39
C GLU A 2 -7.09 4.56 84.74
N ALA A 3 -7.32 5.88 84.83
CA ALA A 3 -7.27 6.61 86.10
C ALA A 3 -8.35 6.18 87.12
N ALA A 4 -9.51 5.68 86.66
CA ALA A 4 -10.55 5.15 87.54
C ALA A 4 -10.21 3.73 88.04
N ALA A 5 -9.58 2.92 87.19
CA ALA A 5 -9.05 1.61 87.56
C ALA A 5 -7.92 1.72 88.58
N GLY A 6 -7.01 2.67 88.40
CA GLY A 6 -5.94 2.97 89.35
C GLY A 6 -6.48 3.36 90.73
N ARG A 7 -7.43 4.31 90.77
CA ARG A 7 -8.08 4.74 92.02
C ARG A 7 -8.83 3.60 92.72
N TRP A 8 -9.64 2.83 91.99
CA TRP A 8 -10.32 1.67 92.59
C TRP A 8 -9.35 0.63 93.17
N ARG A 9 -8.23 0.38 92.48
CA ARG A 9 -7.21 -0.57 92.93
C ARG A 9 -6.58 -0.11 94.26
N GLN A 10 -6.16 1.16 94.30
CA GLN A 10 -5.49 1.76 95.45
C GLN A 10 -6.44 1.97 96.65
N ASP A 11 -7.65 2.48 96.39
CA ASP A 11 -8.54 2.95 97.45
C ASP A 11 -9.48 1.85 97.99
N LYS A 12 -9.73 0.79 97.21
CA LYS A 12 -10.70 -0.27 97.56
C LYS A 12 -10.12 -1.67 97.51
N ALA A 13 -9.51 -2.06 96.40
CA ALA A 13 -9.11 -3.45 96.18
C ALA A 13 -7.94 -3.86 97.10
N GLU A 14 -6.87 -3.07 97.13
CA GLU A 14 -5.68 -3.37 97.93
C GLU A 14 -5.94 -3.38 99.45
N PRO A 15 -6.64 -2.39 100.05
CA PRO A 15 -6.98 -2.42 101.47
C PRO A 15 -7.88 -3.60 101.85
N LEU A 16 -8.83 -3.98 100.99
CA LEU A 16 -9.73 -5.10 101.23
C LEU A 16 -8.99 -6.45 101.16
N ILE A 17 -8.07 -6.61 100.20
CA ILE A 17 -7.21 -7.80 100.10
C ILE A 17 -6.30 -7.92 101.33
N ALA A 18 -5.70 -6.81 101.78
CA ALA A 18 -4.88 -6.77 102.99
C ALA A 18 -5.71 -7.15 104.24
N ALA A 19 -6.90 -6.56 104.40
CA ALA A 19 -7.80 -6.83 105.52
C ALA A 19 -8.25 -8.30 105.62
N VAL A 20 -8.51 -8.96 104.47
CA VAL A 20 -8.87 -10.39 104.42
C VAL A 20 -7.68 -11.28 104.74
N ARG A 21 -6.46 -10.91 104.32
CA ARG A 21 -5.22 -11.65 104.64
C ARG A 21 -4.90 -11.62 106.14
N GLU A 22 -5.15 -10.51 106.81
CA GLU A 22 -4.83 -10.32 108.24
C GLU A 22 -5.93 -10.83 109.20
N GLY A 23 -7.21 -10.69 108.84
CA GLY A 23 -8.33 -10.90 109.76
C GLY A 23 -9.28 -12.06 109.40
N GLY A 24 -9.03 -12.78 108.31
CA GLY A 24 -9.92 -13.83 107.79
C GLY A 24 -11.20 -13.27 107.13
N PRO A 25 -11.95 -14.11 106.38
CA PRO A 25 -13.06 -13.68 105.54
C PRO A 25 -14.32 -13.21 106.30
N SER A 26 -14.41 -13.46 107.61
CA SER A 26 -15.62 -13.23 108.42
C SER A 26 -15.55 -12.00 109.34
N ARG A 27 -14.57 -11.11 109.15
CA ARG A 27 -14.42 -9.90 109.98
C ARG A 27 -15.66 -8.99 109.85
N THR A 28 -16.23 -8.59 110.99
CA THR A 28 -17.40 -7.69 111.07
C THR A 28 -17.09 -6.36 110.35
N GLY A 29 -17.91 -5.99 109.35
CA GLY A 29 -17.69 -4.82 108.49
C GLY A 29 -17.11 -5.12 107.10
N ALA A 30 -16.52 -6.32 106.90
CA ALA A 30 -15.98 -6.75 105.61
C ALA A 30 -17.07 -6.83 104.51
N THR A 31 -18.30 -7.19 104.87
CA THR A 31 -19.43 -7.27 103.92
C THR A 31 -19.78 -5.90 103.32
N ALA A 32 -19.78 -4.83 104.11
CA ALA A 32 -20.11 -3.49 103.63
C ALA A 32 -18.99 -2.91 102.73
N GLN A 33 -17.72 -3.12 103.10
CA GLN A 33 -16.56 -2.73 102.29
C GLN A 33 -16.48 -3.53 100.98
N LEU A 34 -16.81 -4.83 101.02
CA LEU A 34 -16.90 -5.69 99.82
C LEU A 34 -17.98 -5.19 98.86
N GLN A 35 -19.16 -4.83 99.36
CA GLN A 35 -20.26 -4.32 98.52
C GLN A 35 -19.90 -2.96 97.89
N SER A 36 -19.23 -2.06 98.62
CA SER A 36 -18.73 -0.79 98.07
C SER A 36 -17.68 -1.02 96.97
N SER A 37 -16.70 -1.88 97.22
CA SER A 37 -15.66 -2.24 96.23
C SER A 37 -16.27 -2.88 94.98
N LYS A 38 -17.25 -3.78 95.15
CA LYS A 38 -17.99 -4.40 94.06
C LYS A 38 -18.74 -3.37 93.21
N THR A 39 -19.44 -2.43 93.85
CA THR A 39 -20.20 -1.38 93.15
C THR A 39 -19.27 -0.51 92.28
N GLU A 40 -18.12 -0.09 92.82
CA GLU A 40 -17.15 0.70 92.08
C GLU A 40 -16.47 -0.10 90.95
N PHE A 41 -16.20 -1.39 91.16
CA PHE A 41 -15.73 -2.29 90.12
C PHE A 41 -16.76 -2.46 88.99
N ASP A 42 -18.03 -2.63 89.32
CA ASP A 42 -19.12 -2.78 88.34
C ASP A 42 -19.30 -1.47 87.54
N ASN A 43 -19.08 -0.30 88.16
CA ASN A 43 -19.02 0.99 87.45
C ASN A 43 -17.83 1.07 86.49
N LEU A 44 -16.64 0.67 86.93
CA LEU A 44 -15.44 0.63 86.09
C LEU A 44 -15.61 -0.33 84.91
N ARG A 45 -16.16 -1.52 85.17
CA ARG A 45 -16.46 -2.53 84.15
C ARG A 45 -17.41 -1.97 83.11
N ARG A 46 -18.50 -1.31 83.52
CA ARG A 46 -19.43 -0.64 82.60
C ARG A 46 -18.73 0.41 81.75
N ALA A 47 -17.95 1.30 82.36
CA ALA A 47 -17.22 2.35 81.65
C ALA A 47 -16.19 1.78 80.66
N TYR A 48 -15.49 0.71 81.03
CA TYR A 48 -14.57 0.00 80.14
C TYR A 48 -15.32 -0.65 78.97
N THR A 49 -16.44 -1.33 79.23
CA THR A 49 -17.27 -1.93 78.18
C THR A 49 -17.81 -0.88 77.21
N THR A 50 -18.29 0.27 77.70
CA THR A 50 -18.72 1.39 76.85
C THR A 50 -17.56 1.93 76.00
N GLN A 51 -16.39 2.16 76.60
CA GLN A 51 -15.21 2.62 75.86
C GLN A 51 -14.79 1.62 74.78
N GLN A 52 -14.75 0.33 75.09
CA GLN A 52 -14.44 -0.72 74.12
C GLN A 52 -15.48 -0.78 73.00
N GLY A 53 -16.77 -0.57 73.31
CA GLY A 53 -17.83 -0.43 72.33
C GLY A 53 -17.56 0.71 71.34
N HIS A 54 -17.27 1.92 71.85
CA HIS A 54 -16.97 3.07 71.00
C HIS A 54 -15.69 2.87 70.17
N LEU A 55 -14.65 2.23 70.73
CA LEU A 55 -13.42 1.93 69.98
C LEU A 55 -13.65 0.87 68.89
N ALA A 56 -14.46 -0.14 69.15
CA ALA A 56 -14.85 -1.15 68.15
C ALA A 56 -15.65 -0.51 67.02
N GLU A 57 -16.62 0.33 67.35
CA GLU A 57 -17.43 1.08 66.37
C GLU A 57 -16.57 2.01 65.51
N ALA A 58 -15.70 2.82 66.13
CA ALA A 58 -14.79 3.70 65.39
C ALA A 58 -13.83 2.93 64.47
N ARG A 59 -13.31 1.78 64.94
CA ARG A 59 -12.45 0.89 64.12
C ARG A 59 -13.22 0.32 62.93
N ASP A 60 -14.44 -0.16 63.15
CA ASP A 60 -15.23 -0.80 62.11
C ASP A 60 -15.71 0.23 61.08
N GLN A 61 -16.04 1.45 61.52
CA GLN A 61 -16.33 2.59 60.64
C GLN A 61 -15.10 2.98 59.80
N ALA A 62 -13.93 3.15 60.41
CA ALA A 62 -12.70 3.45 59.68
C ALA A 62 -12.34 2.37 58.65
N ARG A 63 -12.59 1.09 58.96
CA ARG A 63 -12.41 -0.02 58.01
C ARG A 63 -13.41 0.06 56.86
N ALA A 64 -14.67 0.37 57.13
CA ALA A 64 -15.69 0.53 56.12
C ALA A 64 -15.34 1.68 55.16
N ASP A 65 -14.91 2.83 55.69
CA ASP A 65 -14.50 4.00 54.90
C ASP A 65 -13.29 3.67 54.00
N LEU A 66 -12.28 2.99 54.52
CA LEU A 66 -11.13 2.54 53.74
C LEU A 66 -11.52 1.56 52.62
N ASN A 67 -12.43 0.63 52.90
CA ASN A 67 -12.91 -0.32 51.89
C ASN A 67 -13.73 0.38 50.81
N ALA A 68 -14.60 1.32 51.18
CA ALA A 68 -15.38 2.13 50.24
C ALA A 68 -14.47 2.98 49.33
N ALA A 69 -13.43 3.60 49.90
CA ALA A 69 -12.44 4.36 49.15
C ALA A 69 -11.66 3.48 48.16
N ARG A 70 -11.24 2.28 48.59
CA ARG A 70 -10.55 1.31 47.71
C ARG A 70 -11.44 0.83 46.56
N SER A 71 -12.68 0.45 46.86
CA SER A 71 -13.62 -0.01 45.83
C SER A 71 -13.90 1.08 44.78
N THR A 72 -14.08 2.33 45.24
CA THR A 72 -14.29 3.48 44.34
C THR A 72 -13.08 3.67 43.42
N ARG A 73 -11.87 3.65 43.99
CA ARG A 73 -10.62 3.78 43.22
C ARG A 73 -10.51 2.67 42.17
N ASP A 74 -10.72 1.41 42.57
CA ASP A 74 -10.51 0.27 41.68
C ASP A 74 -11.52 0.28 40.51
N TRP A 75 -12.76 0.69 40.75
CA TRP A 75 -13.75 0.87 39.67
C TRP A 75 -13.39 2.02 38.72
N VAL A 76 -12.95 3.17 39.25
CA VAL A 76 -12.49 4.31 38.44
C VAL A 76 -11.30 3.92 37.56
N VAL A 77 -10.31 3.22 38.11
CA VAL A 77 -9.15 2.72 37.35
C VAL A 77 -9.59 1.74 36.27
N GLY A 78 -10.51 0.82 36.59
CA GLY A 78 -11.06 -0.13 35.63
C GLY A 78 -11.74 0.56 34.44
N ILE A 79 -12.55 1.61 34.70
CA ILE A 79 -13.19 2.41 33.65
C ILE A 79 -12.15 3.14 32.80
N LEU A 80 -11.17 3.78 33.42
CA LEU A 80 -10.11 4.50 32.70
C LEU A 80 -9.35 3.58 31.75
N LEU A 81 -8.99 2.36 32.21
CA LEU A 81 -8.35 1.35 31.37
C LEU A 81 -9.28 0.88 30.24
N GLY A 82 -10.56 0.66 30.53
CA GLY A 82 -11.55 0.28 29.52
C GLY A 82 -11.68 1.33 28.41
N VAL A 83 -11.81 2.61 28.79
CA VAL A 83 -11.86 3.74 27.85
C VAL A 83 -10.57 3.83 27.02
N LEU A 84 -9.40 3.67 27.64
CA LEU A 84 -8.12 3.69 26.94
C LEU A 84 -8.02 2.56 25.89
N VAL A 85 -8.44 1.35 26.23
CA VAL A 85 -8.44 0.23 25.26
C VAL A 85 -9.42 0.51 24.12
N LEU A 86 -10.61 1.02 24.44
CA LEU A 86 -11.61 1.37 23.43
C LEU A 86 -11.11 2.45 22.47
N THR A 87 -10.42 3.48 22.96
CA THR A 87 -9.87 4.54 22.10
C THR A 87 -8.75 4.02 21.21
N ILE A 88 -7.88 3.13 21.70
CA ILE A 88 -6.84 2.48 20.90
C ILE A 88 -7.47 1.64 19.79
N VAL A 89 -8.49 0.82 20.09
CA VAL A 89 -9.18 0.01 19.10
C VAL A 89 -9.89 0.89 18.08
N ALA A 90 -10.59 1.94 18.52
CA ALA A 90 -11.26 2.87 17.62
C ALA A 90 -10.26 3.57 16.68
N LEU A 91 -9.12 4.04 17.19
CA LEU A 91 -8.06 4.68 16.41
C LEU A 91 -7.44 3.69 15.41
N SER A 92 -7.21 2.43 15.82
CA SER A 92 -6.70 1.38 14.95
C SER A 92 -7.64 1.09 13.77
N VAL A 93 -8.95 0.96 14.05
CA VAL A 93 -9.97 0.76 13.02
C VAL A 93 -10.07 1.97 12.10
N LEU A 94 -10.01 3.18 12.65
CA LEU A 94 -10.03 4.42 11.87
C LEU A 94 -8.82 4.48 10.92
N LEU A 95 -7.60 4.24 11.41
CA LEU A 95 -6.39 4.22 10.58
C LEU A 95 -6.47 3.15 9.49
N HIS A 96 -6.95 1.95 9.82
CA HIS A 96 -7.11 0.88 8.84
C HIS A 96 -8.11 1.26 7.74
N ARG A 97 -9.24 1.88 8.10
CA ARG A 97 -10.28 2.32 7.17
C ARG A 97 -9.84 3.51 6.30
N VAL A 98 -9.20 4.51 6.91
CA VAL A 98 -8.88 5.80 6.26
C VAL A 98 -7.58 5.73 5.46
N VAL A 99 -6.60 4.93 5.88
CA VAL A 99 -5.27 4.86 5.24
C VAL A 99 -5.03 3.46 4.66
N GLY A 100 -5.26 2.41 5.45
CA GLY A 100 -4.93 1.04 5.05
C GLY A 100 -5.67 0.56 3.80
N VAL A 101 -7.00 0.70 3.77
CA VAL A 101 -7.82 0.27 2.63
C VAL A 101 -7.49 1.05 1.35
N PRO A 102 -7.45 2.40 1.36
CA PRO A 102 -7.06 3.17 0.17
C PRO A 102 -5.67 2.83 -0.37
N LEU A 103 -4.65 2.65 0.49
CA LEU A 103 -3.31 2.27 0.06
C LEU A 103 -3.27 0.88 -0.58
N ASN A 104 -4.05 -0.08 -0.07
CA ASN A 104 -4.16 -1.40 -0.68
C ASN A 104 -4.84 -1.33 -2.06
N ARG A 105 -5.85 -0.47 -2.24
CA ARG A 105 -6.46 -0.22 -3.55
C ARG A 105 -5.47 0.43 -4.51
N LEU A 106 -4.67 1.38 -4.04
CA LEU A 106 -3.62 2.02 -4.85
C LEU A 106 -2.59 1.00 -5.31
N ARG A 107 -2.13 0.12 -4.40
CA ARG A 107 -1.22 -0.97 -4.75
C ARG A 107 -1.80 -1.87 -5.82
N ALA A 108 -3.06 -2.28 -5.69
CA ALA A 108 -3.73 -3.12 -6.67
C ALA A 108 -3.88 -2.41 -8.03
N ALA A 109 -4.19 -1.12 -8.03
CA ALA A 109 -4.26 -0.31 -9.23
C ALA A 109 -2.91 -0.18 -9.93
N SER A 110 -1.83 0.14 -9.19
CA SER A 110 -0.48 0.20 -9.74
C SER A 110 -0.03 -1.15 -10.33
N GLU A 111 -0.40 -2.26 -9.70
CA GLU A 111 -0.11 -3.60 -10.23
C GLU A 111 -0.88 -3.90 -11.53
N ALA A 112 -2.12 -3.44 -11.62
CA ALA A 112 -2.92 -3.54 -12.84
C ALA A 112 -2.25 -2.75 -13.99
N VAL A 113 -1.87 -1.49 -13.74
CA VAL A 113 -1.13 -0.66 -14.70
C VAL A 113 0.18 -1.33 -15.14
N ARG A 114 0.93 -1.92 -14.19
CA ARG A 114 2.16 -2.67 -14.48
C ARG A 114 1.91 -3.89 -15.38
N SER A 115 0.75 -4.53 -15.26
CA SER A 115 0.35 -5.66 -16.11
C SER A 115 -0.17 -5.26 -17.50
N GLY A 116 -0.24 -3.96 -17.80
CA GLY A 116 -0.68 -3.43 -19.09
C GLY A 116 -2.18 -3.11 -19.17
N THR A 117 -2.92 -3.20 -18.07
CA THR A 117 -4.34 -2.79 -18.04
C THR A 117 -4.44 -1.31 -17.71
N PHE A 118 -4.68 -0.49 -18.73
CA PHE A 118 -4.81 0.97 -18.61
C PHE A 118 -6.27 1.45 -18.73
N ASP A 119 -7.24 0.56 -18.84
CA ASP A 119 -8.65 0.87 -19.14
C ASP A 119 -9.40 1.55 -17.98
N ARG A 120 -8.93 1.37 -16.74
CA ARG A 120 -9.60 1.87 -15.54
C ARG A 120 -8.90 3.06 -14.93
N ARG A 121 -9.68 4.10 -14.68
CA ARG A 121 -9.27 5.26 -13.90
C ARG A 121 -9.03 4.88 -12.44
N ILE A 122 -7.95 5.39 -11.87
CA ILE A 122 -7.59 5.18 -10.47
C ILE A 122 -8.28 6.26 -9.62
N GLU A 123 -9.47 5.95 -9.10
CA GLU A 123 -10.20 6.82 -8.18
C GLU A 123 -10.08 6.28 -6.75
N ILE A 124 -9.30 6.99 -5.92
CA ILE A 124 -9.04 6.59 -4.54
C ILE A 124 -9.43 7.73 -3.62
N GLU A 125 -10.49 7.47 -2.84
CA GLU A 125 -10.91 8.34 -1.75
C GLU A 125 -10.00 8.13 -0.53
N GLY A 126 -9.70 9.21 0.18
CA GLY A 126 -8.88 9.16 1.38
C GLY A 126 -8.39 10.54 1.83
N PRO A 127 -7.44 10.58 2.79
CA PRO A 127 -6.74 11.80 3.16
C PRO A 127 -6.07 12.48 1.97
N SER A 128 -5.78 13.77 2.08
CA SER A 128 -5.13 14.57 1.03
C SER A 128 -3.85 13.93 0.49
N ASP A 129 -3.05 13.31 1.36
CA ASP A 129 -1.78 12.69 0.98
C ASP A 129 -2.00 11.45 0.10
N VAL A 130 -3.00 10.63 0.44
CA VAL A 130 -3.36 9.46 -0.36
C VAL A 130 -3.92 9.88 -1.72
N GLN A 131 -4.78 10.91 -1.73
CA GLN A 131 -5.32 11.45 -2.98
C GLN A 131 -4.22 12.05 -3.86
N ALA A 132 -3.23 12.73 -3.29
CA ALA A 132 -2.11 13.30 -4.04
C ALA A 132 -1.29 12.21 -4.74
N VAL A 133 -0.97 11.12 -4.03
CA VAL A 133 -0.26 9.98 -4.63
C VAL A 133 -1.13 9.29 -5.68
N ALA A 134 -2.41 9.06 -5.39
CA ALA A 134 -3.34 8.45 -6.35
C ALA A 134 -3.45 9.28 -7.64
N GLY A 135 -3.55 10.60 -7.52
CA GLY A 135 -3.56 11.52 -8.66
C GLY A 135 -2.25 11.49 -9.46
N ALA A 136 -1.09 11.39 -8.79
CA ALA A 136 0.19 11.26 -9.46
C ALA A 136 0.30 9.94 -10.26
N VAL A 137 -0.15 8.83 -9.67
CA VAL A 137 -0.18 7.51 -10.34
C VAL A 137 -1.16 7.51 -11.51
N GLU A 138 -2.33 8.13 -11.35
CA GLU A 138 -3.31 8.27 -12.44
C GLU A 138 -2.76 9.10 -13.61
N ASN A 139 -2.06 10.20 -13.33
CA ASN A 139 -1.38 10.98 -14.37
C ASN A 139 -0.31 10.16 -15.10
N MET A 140 0.46 9.34 -14.37
CA MET A 140 1.44 8.43 -14.97
C MET A 140 0.76 7.38 -15.87
N ARG A 141 -0.33 6.76 -15.38
CA ARG A 141 -1.13 5.80 -16.15
C ARG A 141 -1.63 6.42 -17.45
N GLN A 142 -2.20 7.63 -17.39
CA GLN A 142 -2.73 8.31 -18.56
C GLN A 142 -1.63 8.58 -19.59
N ARG A 143 -0.46 9.09 -19.17
CA ARG A 143 0.66 9.34 -20.09
C ARG A 143 1.16 8.07 -20.77
N LEU A 144 1.27 6.96 -20.02
CA LEU A 144 1.66 5.66 -20.59
C LEU A 144 0.63 5.13 -21.60
N SER A 145 -0.66 5.29 -21.30
CA SER A 145 -1.74 4.89 -22.21
C SER A 145 -1.70 5.69 -23.52
N ASP A 146 -1.47 7.01 -23.42
CA ASP A 146 -1.41 7.89 -24.58
C ASP A 146 -0.17 7.59 -25.45
N GLU A 147 0.99 7.38 -24.82
CA GLU A 147 2.24 7.03 -25.50
C GLU A 147 2.17 5.66 -26.20
N LEU A 148 1.51 4.68 -25.58
CA LEU A 148 1.27 3.37 -26.19
C LEU A 148 0.37 3.49 -27.42
N ALA A 149 -0.72 4.27 -27.33
CA ALA A 149 -1.62 4.51 -28.45
C ALA A 149 -0.92 5.23 -29.61
N GLU A 150 -0.04 6.20 -29.30
CA GLU A 150 0.76 6.88 -30.32
C GLU A 150 1.78 5.93 -30.97
N THR A 151 2.44 5.09 -30.18
CA THR A 151 3.40 4.10 -30.68
C THR A 151 2.72 3.12 -31.62
N GLN A 152 1.56 2.57 -31.24
CA GLN A 152 0.80 1.66 -32.10
C GLN A 152 0.43 2.32 -33.43
N LYS A 153 -0.04 3.57 -33.40
CA LYS A 153 -0.38 4.31 -34.61
C LYS A 153 0.84 4.52 -35.53
N ARG A 154 2.02 4.74 -34.96
CA ARG A 154 3.26 4.86 -35.73
C ARG A 154 3.66 3.53 -36.35
N GLU A 155 3.52 2.42 -35.62
CA GLU A 155 3.78 1.08 -36.16
C GLU A 155 2.84 0.76 -37.32
N ASP A 156 1.54 1.04 -37.18
CA ASP A 156 0.56 0.83 -38.24
C ASP A 156 0.89 1.67 -39.48
N LEU A 157 1.25 2.95 -39.30
CA LEU A 157 1.67 3.82 -40.41
C LEU A 157 2.93 3.30 -41.11
N LEU A 158 3.92 2.83 -40.34
CA LEU A 158 5.15 2.26 -40.89
C LEU A 158 4.87 0.97 -41.66
N ALA A 159 3.94 0.14 -41.17
CA ALA A 159 3.52 -1.07 -41.85
C ALA A 159 2.87 -0.75 -43.20
N ASP A 160 1.95 0.21 -43.23
CA ASP A 160 1.27 0.68 -44.45
C ASP A 160 2.27 1.25 -45.47
N GLN A 161 3.18 2.13 -45.03
CA GLN A 161 4.22 2.71 -45.88
C GLN A 161 5.15 1.62 -46.43
N THR A 162 5.52 0.64 -45.60
CA THR A 162 6.36 -0.48 -46.05
C THR A 162 5.64 -1.32 -47.11
N GLN A 163 4.33 -1.53 -46.95
CA GLN A 163 3.53 -2.23 -47.95
C GLN A 163 3.42 -1.44 -49.27
N GLU A 164 3.20 -0.13 -49.20
CA GLU A 164 3.14 0.75 -50.37
C GLU A 164 4.49 0.80 -51.11
N LEU A 165 5.60 0.91 -50.38
CA LEU A 165 6.94 0.85 -50.95
C LEU A 165 7.21 -0.48 -51.66
N ARG A 166 6.83 -1.61 -51.04
CA ARG A 166 6.95 -2.93 -51.69
C ARG A 166 6.11 -3.03 -52.96
N ARG A 167 4.89 -2.48 -52.95
CA ARG A 167 4.02 -2.46 -54.13
C ARG A 167 4.63 -1.61 -55.25
N SER A 168 5.06 -0.39 -54.93
CA SER A 168 5.69 0.53 -55.88
C SER A 168 6.97 -0.07 -56.47
N ASN A 169 7.80 -0.72 -55.65
CA ASN A 169 9.01 -1.38 -56.15
C ASN A 169 8.68 -2.53 -57.12
N SER A 170 7.68 -3.35 -56.80
CA SER A 170 7.21 -4.40 -57.71
C SER A 170 6.62 -3.85 -59.01
N GLU A 171 5.86 -2.75 -58.96
CA GLU A 171 5.33 -2.06 -60.14
C GLU A 171 6.46 -1.50 -61.02
N LEU A 172 7.50 -0.92 -60.40
CA LEU A 172 8.70 -0.42 -61.07
C LEU A 172 9.49 -1.53 -61.75
N GLU A 173 9.72 -2.65 -61.06
CA GLU A 173 10.38 -3.84 -61.61
C GLU A 173 9.62 -4.39 -62.82
N GLN A 174 8.28 -4.46 -62.73
CA GLN A 174 7.43 -4.90 -63.83
C GLN A 174 7.49 -3.93 -65.01
N PHE A 175 7.44 -2.61 -64.75
CA PHE A 175 7.55 -1.59 -65.78
C PHE A 175 8.90 -1.66 -66.50
N ALA A 176 10.00 -1.76 -65.75
CA ALA A 176 11.35 -1.89 -66.30
C ALA A 176 11.49 -3.15 -67.17
N TYR A 177 10.89 -4.26 -66.75
CA TYR A 177 10.86 -5.51 -67.52
C TYR A 177 10.12 -5.38 -68.85
N VAL A 178 8.89 -4.84 -68.83
CA VAL A 178 8.10 -4.66 -70.06
C VAL A 178 8.76 -3.65 -71.01
N ALA A 179 9.17 -2.49 -70.50
CA ALA A 179 9.82 -1.47 -71.32
C ALA A 179 11.11 -1.98 -71.99
N SER A 180 11.92 -2.75 -71.26
CA SER A 180 13.14 -3.34 -71.81
C SER A 180 12.85 -4.35 -72.92
N HIS A 181 11.83 -5.20 -72.74
CA HIS A 181 11.39 -6.13 -73.78
C HIS A 181 10.93 -5.39 -75.04
N ASP A 182 10.10 -4.36 -74.86
CA ASP A 182 9.54 -3.57 -75.95
C ASP A 182 10.60 -2.74 -76.69
N LEU A 183 11.71 -2.38 -76.04
CA LEU A 183 12.86 -1.71 -76.66
C LEU A 183 13.81 -2.70 -77.36
N GLN A 184 13.93 -3.94 -76.89
CA GLN A 184 14.80 -4.96 -77.50
C GLN A 184 14.30 -5.40 -78.88
N GLU A 185 12.99 -5.50 -79.07
CA GLU A 185 12.39 -5.94 -80.33
C GLU A 185 12.68 -5.01 -81.53
N PRO A 186 12.50 -3.67 -81.44
CA PRO A 186 12.88 -2.76 -82.50
C PRO A 186 14.40 -2.73 -82.73
N LEU A 187 15.23 -2.81 -81.69
CA LEU A 187 16.69 -2.89 -81.86
C LEU A 187 17.11 -4.14 -82.64
N ARG A 188 16.47 -5.28 -82.37
CA ARG A 188 16.69 -6.53 -83.13
C ARG A 188 16.27 -6.38 -84.58
N LYS A 189 15.13 -5.72 -84.85
CA LYS A 189 14.65 -5.44 -86.21
C LYS A 189 15.61 -4.53 -86.97
N VAL A 190 16.07 -3.44 -86.37
CA VAL A 190 17.08 -2.52 -86.95
C VAL A 190 18.35 -3.28 -87.32
N ALA A 191 18.92 -4.05 -86.39
CA ALA A 191 20.13 -4.83 -86.66
C ALA A 191 19.92 -5.84 -87.80
N SER A 192 18.78 -6.53 -87.83
CA SER A 192 18.46 -7.54 -88.86
C SER A 192 18.27 -6.92 -90.25
N PHE A 193 17.61 -5.75 -90.35
CA PHE A 193 17.46 -5.04 -91.62
C PHE A 193 18.79 -4.48 -92.13
N CYS A 194 19.63 -3.93 -91.25
CA CYS A 194 20.99 -3.50 -91.61
C CYS A 194 21.83 -4.67 -92.16
N GLN A 195 21.79 -5.83 -91.51
CA GLN A 195 22.46 -7.05 -91.99
C GLN A 195 21.90 -7.56 -93.33
N LEU A 196 20.58 -7.47 -93.54
CA LEU A 196 19.96 -7.86 -94.80
C LEU A 196 20.35 -6.90 -95.94
N LEU A 197 20.44 -5.60 -95.65
CA LEU A 197 20.88 -4.57 -96.57
C LEU A 197 22.33 -4.82 -97.01
N GLU A 198 23.22 -5.13 -96.06
CA GLU A 198 24.60 -5.53 -96.31
C GLU A 198 24.67 -6.77 -97.21
N LYS A 199 23.89 -7.80 -96.90
CA LYS A 199 23.89 -9.07 -97.65
C LYS A 199 23.41 -8.90 -99.09
N ARG A 200 22.38 -8.07 -99.32
CA ARG A 200 21.73 -7.94 -100.63
C ARG A 200 22.36 -6.86 -101.52
N TYR A 201 22.85 -5.77 -100.92
CA TYR A 201 23.37 -4.61 -101.65
C TYR A 201 24.83 -4.29 -101.32
N GLY A 202 25.52 -5.12 -100.55
CA GLY A 202 26.90 -4.86 -100.12
C GLY A 202 27.89 -4.63 -101.26
N THR A 203 27.68 -5.22 -102.44
CA THR A 203 28.52 -4.99 -103.63
C THR A 203 28.20 -3.67 -104.35
N GLU A 204 27.02 -3.11 -104.12
CA GLU A 204 26.58 -1.82 -104.69
C GLU A 204 26.85 -0.63 -103.76
N LEU A 205 27.18 -0.89 -102.50
CA LEU A 205 27.57 0.11 -101.52
C LEU A 205 29.07 0.42 -101.60
N ASP A 206 29.38 1.72 -101.52
CA ASP A 206 30.75 2.19 -101.32
C ASP A 206 31.25 1.84 -99.91
N ASP A 207 32.55 2.03 -99.68
CA ASP A 207 33.16 1.66 -98.39
C ASP A 207 32.56 2.43 -97.21
N ARG A 208 32.09 3.68 -97.44
CA ARG A 208 31.40 4.47 -96.42
C ARG A 208 30.02 3.90 -96.08
N GLY A 209 29.26 3.48 -97.08
CA GLY A 209 27.96 2.83 -96.89
C GLY A 209 28.05 1.56 -96.06
N LYS A 210 29.05 0.72 -96.33
CA LYS A 210 29.34 -0.48 -95.51
C LYS A 210 29.70 -0.10 -94.07
N GLN A 211 30.55 0.91 -93.89
CA GLN A 211 30.96 1.38 -92.56
C GLN A 211 29.79 1.92 -91.72
N TYR A 212 28.83 2.62 -92.35
CA TYR A 212 27.61 3.07 -91.66
C TYR A 212 26.72 1.91 -91.21
N ILE A 213 26.58 0.86 -92.03
CA ILE A 213 25.86 -0.35 -91.64
C ILE A 213 26.52 -1.00 -90.43
N THR A 214 27.84 -1.17 -90.44
CA THR A 214 28.60 -1.73 -89.31
C THR A 214 28.35 -0.93 -88.02
N PHE A 215 28.43 0.41 -88.09
CA PHE A 215 28.16 1.26 -86.93
C PHE A 215 26.71 1.14 -86.42
N ALA A 216 25.73 1.03 -87.32
CA ALA A 216 24.32 0.86 -86.93
C ALA A 216 24.07 -0.49 -86.24
N VAL A 217 24.65 -1.58 -86.75
CA VAL A 217 24.55 -2.92 -86.16
C VAL A 217 25.23 -2.97 -84.78
N ASP A 218 26.44 -2.42 -84.67
CA ASP A 218 27.18 -2.37 -83.40
C ASP A 218 26.51 -1.44 -82.37
N GLY A 219 25.92 -0.34 -82.82
CA GLY A 219 25.07 0.53 -82.00
C GLY A 219 23.86 -0.21 -81.43
N ALA A 220 23.12 -0.93 -82.28
CA ALA A 220 21.95 -1.71 -81.87
C ALA A 220 22.31 -2.83 -80.87
N LYS A 221 23.41 -3.56 -81.11
CA LYS A 221 23.90 -4.59 -80.18
C LYS A 221 24.33 -4.02 -78.82
N ARG A 222 25.05 -2.89 -78.80
CA ARG A 222 25.44 -2.23 -77.54
C ARG A 222 24.23 -1.75 -76.73
N MET A 223 23.22 -1.19 -77.38
CA MET A 223 21.98 -0.80 -76.70
C MET A 223 21.26 -2.01 -76.10
N GLN A 224 21.23 -3.15 -76.78
CA GLN A 224 20.65 -4.39 -76.22
C GLN A 224 21.40 -4.87 -74.97
N VAL A 225 22.74 -4.81 -74.96
CA VAL A 225 23.55 -5.18 -73.79
C VAL A 225 23.28 -4.24 -72.62
N LEU A 226 23.31 -2.91 -72.84
CA LEU A 226 23.05 -1.92 -71.79
C LEU A 226 21.66 -2.09 -71.16
N ILE A 227 20.63 -2.36 -71.96
CA ILE A 227 19.27 -2.62 -71.47
C ILE A 227 19.25 -3.86 -70.56
N ASN A 228 19.98 -4.92 -70.94
CA ASN A 228 20.03 -6.16 -70.16
C ASN A 228 20.82 -6.00 -68.85
N ASP A 229 21.91 -5.24 -68.89
CA ASP A 229 22.71 -4.90 -67.71
C ASP A 229 21.90 -4.07 -66.71
N LEU A 230 21.12 -3.09 -67.20
CA LEU A 230 20.24 -2.26 -66.38
C LEU A 230 19.13 -3.09 -65.71
N LEU A 231 18.56 -4.06 -66.44
CA LEU A 231 17.57 -5.01 -65.92
C LEU A 231 18.13 -5.90 -64.81
N THR A 232 19.39 -6.32 -64.97
CA THR A 232 20.06 -7.19 -63.99
C THR A 232 20.38 -6.43 -62.70
N PHE A 233 20.66 -5.13 -62.79
CA PHE A 233 20.88 -4.27 -61.62
C PHE A 233 19.58 -3.92 -60.87
N SER A 234 18.44 -3.95 -61.56
CA SER A 234 17.11 -3.62 -61.01
C SER A 234 16.36 -4.82 -60.39
N ARG A 235 16.92 -6.03 -60.44
CA ARG A 235 16.39 -7.24 -59.81
C ARG A 235 17.15 -7.58 -58.53
#